data_AF-A0A1I0L416-F1
#
_entry.id   AF-A0A1I0L416-F1
#
_cell.length_a   1.000
_cell.length_b   1.000
_cell.length_c   1.000
_cell.angle_alpha   90.00
_cell.angle_beta   90.00
_cell.angle_gamma   90.00
#
_symmetry.space_group_name_H-M   'P 1'
#
loop_
_entity.id
_entity.type
_entity.pdbx_description
1 polymer ?
#
loop_
_entity_poly.entity_id
_entity_poly.type
_entity_poly.pdbx_seq_one_letter_code
_entity_poly.pdbx_strand_id
1 'polypeptide(L)'
;MPNNYPPEFRRQMVELVRAGRTPEELAKEFQPSAQSIRTWVRQADLDDGRRQDGLTSAEKDELARLLGVSRQGYYAWAARRRCGPSARARRDAELTERNRVHHQASDEIYG
;
A
#
# COMPACT_ATOMS: atom_id res chain seq x y z
N MET A 1 7.94 -3.55 2.20
CA MET A 1 8.74 -2.79 3.19
C MET A 1 8.95 -3.69 4.39
N PRO A 2 10.18 -4.15 4.67
CA PRO A 2 10.44 -4.92 5.87
C PRO A 2 10.10 -4.04 7.06
N ASN A 3 9.23 -4.54 7.92
CA ASN A 3 8.76 -3.83 9.08
C ASN A 3 9.87 -3.91 10.12
N ASN A 4 10.73 -2.90 10.17
CA ASN A 4 11.86 -2.83 11.10
C ASN A 4 11.42 -2.79 12.58
N TYR A 5 10.11 -2.72 12.82
CA TYR A 5 9.52 -2.70 14.15
C TYR A 5 8.76 -4.00 14.44
N PRO A 6 9.14 -4.73 15.50
CA PRO A 6 8.43 -5.92 15.92
C PRO A 6 6.95 -5.62 16.21
N PRO A 7 6.04 -6.59 15.97
CA PRO A 7 4.61 -6.38 16.16
C PRO A 7 4.25 -6.05 17.62
N GLU A 8 4.98 -6.59 18.59
CA GLU A 8 4.79 -6.30 20.02
C GLU A 8 5.08 -4.82 20.31
N PHE A 9 6.17 -4.29 19.77
CA PHE A 9 6.52 -2.87 19.92
C PHE A 9 5.44 -1.96 19.32
N ARG A 10 4.92 -2.31 18.15
CA ARG A 10 3.82 -1.55 17.53
C ARG A 10 2.55 -1.57 18.38
N ARG A 11 2.21 -2.71 18.99
CA ARG A 11 1.08 -2.82 19.93
C ARG A 11 1.28 -1.93 21.15
N GLN A 12 2.46 -1.96 21.76
CA GLN A 12 2.78 -1.12 22.91
C GLN A 12 2.62 0.38 22.58
N MET A 13 3.11 0.82 21.41
CA MET A 13 2.95 2.21 20.98
C MET A 13 1.48 2.60 20.79
N VAL A 14 0.65 1.69 20.27
CA VAL A 14 -0.80 1.92 20.15
C VAL A 14 -1.47 2.02 21.52
N GLU A 15 -1.11 1.15 22.46
CA GLU A 15 -1.64 1.20 23.84
C GLU A 15 -1.28 2.51 24.54
N LEU A 16 -0.05 2.99 24.38
CA LEU A 16 0.38 4.28 24.95
C LEU A 16 -0.42 5.45 24.35
N VAL A 17 -0.67 5.45 23.05
CA VAL A 17 -1.53 6.48 22.43
C VAL A 17 -2.96 6.41 22.96
N ARG A 18 -3.50 5.19 23.14
CA ARG A 18 -4.83 4.99 23.71
C ARG A 18 -4.92 5.40 25.18
N ALA A 19 -3.83 5.30 25.92
CA ALA A 19 -3.71 5.80 27.28
C ALA A 19 -3.63 7.33 27.37
N GLY A 20 -3.64 8.05 26.23
CA GLY A 20 -3.71 9.51 26.16
C GLY A 20 -2.38 10.20 25.81
N ARG A 21 -1.31 9.46 25.53
CA ARG A 21 -0.04 10.04 25.05
C ARG A 21 -0.17 10.48 23.60
N THR A 22 0.48 11.58 23.24
CA THR A 22 0.45 12.05 21.85
C THR A 22 1.47 11.28 20.99
N PRO A 23 1.17 10.99 19.71
CA PRO A 23 2.14 10.40 18.79
C PRO A 23 3.45 11.22 18.65
N GLU A 24 3.38 12.53 18.86
CA GLU A 24 4.50 13.47 18.85
C GLU A 24 5.45 13.27 20.04
N GLU A 25 4.91 13.14 21.26
CA GLU A 25 5.71 12.81 22.45
C GLU A 25 6.41 11.47 22.27
N LEU A 26 5.66 10.46 21.81
CA LEU A 26 6.19 9.14 21.58
C LEU A 26 7.26 9.13 20.48
N ALA A 27 7.14 9.98 19.46
CA ALA A 27 8.19 10.10 18.43
C ALA A 27 9.46 10.82 18.90
N LYS A 28 9.39 11.57 20.01
CA LYS A 28 10.58 12.17 20.64
C LYS A 28 11.31 11.18 21.53
N GLU A 29 10.56 10.33 22.22
CA GLU A 29 11.10 9.32 23.15
C GLU A 29 11.55 8.04 22.43
N PHE A 30 10.87 7.68 21.34
CA PHE A 30 11.12 6.49 20.57
C PHE A 30 11.61 6.84 19.16
N GLN A 31 12.44 5.99 18.56
CA GLN A 31 12.94 6.18 17.19
C GLN A 31 11.88 6.31 16.06
N PRO A 32 10.69 5.66 16.08
CA PRO A 32 9.72 5.82 15.00
C PRO A 32 9.12 7.23 14.93
N SER A 33 8.82 7.67 13.71
CA SER A 33 8.16 8.95 13.47
C SER A 33 6.70 8.95 13.95
N ALA A 34 6.20 10.12 14.33
CA ALA A 34 4.80 10.32 14.73
C ALA A 34 3.80 9.86 13.65
N GLN A 35 4.18 9.99 12.36
CA GLN A 35 3.37 9.51 11.23
C GLN A 35 3.29 7.98 11.15
N SER A 36 4.36 7.27 11.55
CA SER A 36 4.35 5.81 11.66
C SER A 36 3.42 5.35 12.78
N ILE A 37 3.52 6.00 13.95
CA ILE A 37 2.67 5.74 15.12
C ILE A 37 1.20 5.98 14.77
N ARG A 38 0.86 7.10 14.13
CA ARG A 38 -0.50 7.39 13.62
C ARG A 38 -1.02 6.30 12.69
N THR A 39 -0.17 5.77 11.82
CA THR A 39 -0.55 4.71 10.87
C THR A 39 -0.86 3.41 11.60
N TRP A 40 -0.07 3.05 12.62
CA TRP A 40 -0.32 1.87 13.45
C TRP A 40 -1.61 1.99 14.25
N VAL A 41 -1.86 3.14 14.88
CA VAL A 41 -3.10 3.41 15.61
C VAL A 41 -4.30 3.31 14.68
N ARG A 42 -4.24 3.95 13.50
CA ARG A 42 -5.33 3.85 12.52
C ARG A 42 -5.61 2.41 12.10
N GLN A 43 -4.57 1.60 11.86
CA GLN A 43 -4.78 0.21 11.50
C GLN A 43 -5.31 -0.63 12.66
N ALA A 44 -4.85 -0.40 13.89
CA ALA A 44 -5.36 -1.06 15.08
C ALA A 44 -6.83 -0.70 15.36
N ASP A 45 -7.24 0.54 15.09
CA ASP A 45 -8.63 0.96 15.23
C ASP A 45 -9.53 0.34 14.16
N LEU A 46 -9.03 0.13 12.94
CA LEU A 46 -9.74 -0.66 11.92
C LEU A 46 -9.86 -2.12 12.37
N ASP A 47 -8.75 -2.71 12.81
CA ASP A 47 -8.68 -4.11 13.21
C ASP A 47 -9.57 -4.40 14.44
N ASP A 48 -9.72 -3.45 15.37
CA ASP A 48 -10.64 -3.53 16.52
C ASP A 48 -12.09 -3.12 16.19
N GLY A 49 -12.39 -2.74 14.94
CA GLY A 49 -13.71 -2.28 14.52
C GLY A 49 -14.15 -0.91 15.06
N ARG A 50 -13.25 -0.17 15.71
CA ARG A 50 -13.48 1.24 16.14
C ARG A 50 -13.61 2.19 14.96
N ARG A 51 -13.05 1.81 13.81
CA ARG A 51 -13.16 2.52 12.53
C ARG A 51 -13.62 1.55 11.44
N GLN A 52 -14.36 2.08 10.47
CA GLN A 52 -14.88 1.33 9.32
C GLN A 52 -14.53 1.99 7.97
N ASP A 53 -13.68 3.02 7.99
CA ASP A 53 -13.28 3.79 6.79
C ASP A 53 -12.18 3.10 5.96
N GLY A 54 -11.94 1.80 6.18
CA GLY A 54 -10.90 1.05 5.49
C GLY A 54 -10.93 -0.43 5.82
N LEU A 55 -10.08 -1.18 5.12
CA LEU A 55 -9.95 -2.62 5.31
C LEU A 55 -9.07 -2.93 6.53
N THR A 56 -9.52 -3.89 7.32
CA THR A 56 -8.74 -4.55 8.37
C THR A 56 -7.55 -5.31 7.78
N SER A 57 -6.59 -5.64 8.63
CA SER A 57 -5.45 -6.48 8.28
C SER A 57 -5.92 -7.88 7.83
N ALA A 58 -6.95 -8.44 8.48
CA ALA A 58 -7.51 -9.74 8.16
C ALA A 58 -8.23 -9.74 6.80
N GLU A 59 -9.06 -8.73 6.51
CA GLU A 59 -9.73 -8.61 5.21
C GLU A 59 -8.74 -8.47 4.05
N LYS A 60 -7.63 -7.76 4.26
CA LYS A 60 -6.56 -7.65 3.24
C LYS A 60 -5.90 -9.00 2.97
N ASP A 61 -5.68 -9.80 4.02
CA ASP A 61 -5.09 -11.12 3.90
C ASP A 61 -6.05 -12.09 3.18
N GLU A 62 -7.34 -12.02 3.50
CA GLU A 62 -8.36 -12.82 2.82
C GLU A 62 -8.50 -12.42 1.34
N LEU A 63 -8.51 -11.12 1.03
CA LEU A 63 -8.52 -10.66 -0.36
C LEU A 63 -7.28 -11.13 -1.13
N ALA A 64 -6.10 -11.12 -0.51
CA ALA A 64 -4.89 -11.65 -1.15
C ALA A 64 -5.03 -13.15 -1.44
N ARG A 65 -5.57 -13.92 -0.48
CA ARG A 65 -5.84 -15.35 -0.63
C ARG A 65 -6.84 -15.63 -1.75
N LEU A 66 -7.99 -14.94 -1.76
CA LEU A 66 -9.03 -15.11 -2.77
C LEU A 66 -8.57 -14.74 -4.18
N LEU A 67 -7.69 -13.74 -4.28
CA LEU A 67 -7.09 -13.33 -5.56
C LEU A 67 -5.89 -14.21 -5.97
N GLY A 68 -5.48 -15.17 -5.14
CA GLY A 68 -4.32 -16.03 -5.41
C GLY A 68 -2.99 -15.29 -5.46
N VAL A 69 -2.90 -14.10 -4.84
CA VAL A 69 -1.68 -13.27 -4.83
C VAL A 69 -1.02 -13.29 -3.46
N SER A 70 0.29 -13.05 -3.43
CA SER A 70 0.95 -12.81 -2.15
C SER A 70 0.42 -11.52 -1.51
N ARG A 71 0.43 -11.44 -0.17
CA ARG A 71 0.09 -10.21 0.57
C ARG A 71 0.88 -9.00 0.06
N GLN A 72 2.16 -9.18 -0.25
CA GLN A 72 3.00 -8.12 -0.84
C GLN A 72 2.54 -7.74 -2.25
N GLY A 73 2.14 -8.71 -3.08
CA GLY A 73 1.56 -8.47 -4.41
C GLY A 73 0.25 -7.69 -4.35
N TYR A 74 -0.63 -8.03 -3.41
CA TYR A 74 -1.87 -7.28 -3.15
C TYR A 74 -1.56 -5.82 -2.78
N TYR A 75 -0.64 -5.57 -1.84
CA TYR A 75 -0.26 -4.19 -1.48
C TYR A 75 0.40 -3.43 -2.62
N ALA A 76 1.23 -4.09 -3.44
CA ALA A 76 1.85 -3.48 -4.61
C ALA A 76 0.79 -3.09 -5.65
N TRP A 77 -0.19 -3.96 -5.90
CA TRP A 77 -1.31 -3.67 -6.78
C TRP A 77 -2.18 -2.52 -6.25
N ALA A 78 -2.53 -2.54 -4.95
CA ALA A 78 -3.32 -1.48 -4.32
C ALA A 78 -2.59 -0.13 -4.32
N ALA A 79 -1.26 -0.12 -4.16
CA ALA A 79 -0.44 1.09 -4.28
C ALA A 79 -0.47 1.64 -5.72
N ARG A 80 -0.28 0.79 -6.74
CA ARG A 80 -0.36 1.21 -8.16
C ARG A 80 -1.71 1.82 -8.50
N ARG A 81 -2.79 1.25 -7.98
CA ARG A 81 -4.16 1.70 -8.24
C ARG A 81 -4.45 3.08 -7.62
N ARG A 82 -3.80 3.42 -6.49
CA ARG A 82 -3.89 4.75 -5.85
C ARG A 82 -2.98 5.81 -6.48
N CYS A 83 -1.80 5.42 -6.95
CA CYS A 83 -0.82 6.37 -7.52
C CYS A 83 -1.05 6.67 -9.01
N GLY A 84 -1.97 5.98 -9.69
CA GLY A 84 -2.15 6.07 -11.14
C GLY A 84 -0.94 5.52 -11.92
N PRO A 85 -1.00 5.48 -13.27
CA PRO A 85 0.13 5.02 -14.07
C PRO A 85 1.34 5.94 -13.87
N SER A 86 2.49 5.34 -13.53
CA SER A 86 3.77 6.04 -13.37
C SER A 86 4.20 6.71 -14.68
N ALA A 87 5.07 7.71 -14.62
CA ALA A 87 5.57 8.39 -15.82
C ALA A 87 6.24 7.42 -16.82
N ARG A 88 6.83 6.31 -16.36
CA ARG A 88 7.35 5.25 -17.24
C ARG A 88 6.22 4.41 -17.85
N ALA A 89 5.21 4.03 -17.08
CA ALA A 89 4.07 3.27 -17.60
C ALA A 89 3.26 4.06 -18.64
N ARG A 90 3.17 5.39 -18.47
CA ARG A 90 2.56 6.29 -19.47
C ARG A 90 3.35 6.31 -20.78
N ARG A 91 4.69 6.39 -20.72
CA ARG A 91 5.57 6.35 -21.91
C ARG A 91 5.56 4.99 -22.59
N ASP A 92 5.49 3.91 -21.84
CA ASP A 92 5.43 2.54 -22.37
C ASP A 92 4.12 2.27 -23.13
N ALA A 93 2.99 2.76 -22.62
CA ALA A 93 1.72 2.75 -23.34
C ALA A 93 1.79 3.57 -24.64
N GLU A 94 2.45 4.72 -24.61
CA GLU A 94 2.66 5.58 -25.78
C GLU A 94 3.63 4.98 -26.81
N LEU A 95 4.61 4.19 -26.36
CA LEU A 95 5.51 3.40 -27.22
C LEU A 95 4.79 2.21 -27.85
N THR A 96 3.93 1.54 -27.08
CA THR A 96 3.09 0.43 -27.57
C THR A 96 2.08 0.93 -28.59
N GLU A 97 1.46 2.09 -28.35
CA GLU A 97 0.52 2.70 -29.30
C GLU A 97 1.24 3.14 -30.59
N ARG A 98 2.43 3.73 -30.49
CA ARG A 98 3.26 4.04 -31.66
C ARG A 98 3.65 2.79 -32.45
N ASN A 99 4.03 1.71 -31.77
CA ASN A 99 4.38 0.45 -32.42
C ASN A 99 3.16 -0.18 -33.11
N ARG A 100 1.97 -0.10 -32.48
CA ARG A 100 0.70 -0.54 -33.06
C ARG A 100 0.35 0.23 -34.34
N VAL A 101 0.53 1.55 -34.35
CA VAL A 101 0.33 2.40 -35.55
C VAL A 101 1.33 2.02 -36.66
N HIS A 102 2.58 1.69 -36.30
CA HIS A 102 3.56 1.21 -37.27
C HIS A 102 3.22 -0.17 -37.87
N HIS A 103 2.64 -1.08 -37.08
CA HIS A 103 2.20 -2.39 -37.57
C HIS A 103 1.07 -2.30 -38.60
N GLN A 104 0.15 -1.33 -38.45
CA GLN A 104 -0.93 -1.11 -39.41
C GLN A 104 -0.43 -0.69 -40.82
N ALA A 105 0.82 -0.19 -40.93
CA ALA A 105 1.46 0.17 -42.20
C ALA A 105 2.35 -0.95 -42.79
N SER A 106 2.68 -1.99 -42.03
CA SER A 106 3.51 -3.11 -42.51
C SER A 106 2.69 -4.31 -43.01
N ASP A 107 1.42 -4.43 -42.62
CA ASP A 107 0.51 -5.46 -43.14
C ASP A 107 0.16 -5.27 -44.64
N GLU A 108 0.59 -4.17 -45.28
CA GLU A 108 0.49 -3.95 -46.74
C GLU A 108 1.74 -4.40 -47.54
N ILE A 109 2.82 -4.87 -46.90
CA ILE A 109 4.11 -5.14 -47.59
C ILE A 109 4.46 -6.64 -47.75
N TYR A 110 3.75 -7.56 -47.08
CA TYR A 110 3.85 -9.00 -47.37
C TYR A 110 2.55 -9.55 -48.01
N GLY A 111 2.13 -8.91 -49.10
CA GLY A 111 1.15 -9.45 -50.06
C GLY A 111 1.84 -9.99 -51.30
#